data_AF-A0A1V9YE43-F1
#
_entry.id   AF-A0A1V9YE43-F1
#
_cell.length_a   1.000
_cell.length_b   1.000
_cell.length_c   1.000
_cell.angle_alpha   90.00
_cell.angle_beta   90.00
_cell.angle_gamma   90.00
#
_symmetry.space_group_name_H-M   'P 1'
#
loop_
_entity.id
_entity.type
_entity.pdbx_description
1 polymer ?
#
loop_
_entity_poly.entity_id
_entity_poly.type
_entity_poly.pdbx_seq_one_letter_code
_entity_poly.pdbx_strand_id
1 'polypeptide(L)'
;MFVVKDLRKIPAIMVDEADSREELRLGRRSAEFQGSLKVLCSLDNLPAFGNLRRLSLYDNQLRSVDRIGILANTPLAVLDLGYNHLTSLPAEIGALKNLEELWVTNNELEVIPETLLALPKLRLLQLSNNKLTTLPANLGDASSLQVLSLDNNKLAVVPQSIGQLSALVELNLRGNQLTELPPSLGNLASLEILSVNSNQLTALPVCLDGLASLKALFANGNPISHWPGTAFATRDAAQGALRVNFACTKIAEVPSAIASTWHVLTQLHITETDTKKDGHVVILSGTPYAAQLKKH
;
A
#
# COMPACT_ATOMS: atom_id res chain seq x y z
N MET A 1 2.13 12.17 35.44
CA MET A 1 0.94 11.39 35.83
C MET A 1 0.37 11.98 37.11
N PHE A 2 -0.80 12.64 37.05
CA PHE A 2 -1.91 12.57 38.01
C PHE A 2 -3.12 13.20 37.31
N VAL A 3 -4.11 12.37 36.95
CA VAL A 3 -5.41 12.85 36.44
C VAL A 3 -6.32 12.99 37.67
N VAL A 4 -6.69 14.22 38.00
CA VAL A 4 -7.72 14.47 39.01
C VAL A 4 -9.06 14.01 38.43
N LYS A 5 -9.63 12.98 39.04
CA LYS A 5 -10.94 12.42 38.70
C LYS A 5 -12.04 13.44 39.02
N ASP A 6 -12.58 14.10 38.00
CA ASP A 6 -13.92 14.69 38.07
C ASP A 6 -14.76 14.15 36.91
N LEU A 7 -15.70 13.26 37.22
CA LEU A 7 -16.53 12.49 36.27
C LEU A 7 -17.62 13.34 35.57
N ARG A 8 -17.47 14.68 35.55
CA ARG A 8 -18.37 15.63 34.88
C ARG A 8 -17.69 16.49 33.82
N LYS A 9 -16.39 16.30 33.57
CA LYS A 9 -15.61 17.09 32.59
C LYS A 9 -14.85 16.18 31.63
N ILE A 10 -14.73 16.65 30.40
CA ILE A 10 -13.87 16.06 29.36
C ILE A 10 -12.45 15.93 29.94
N PRO A 11 -11.76 14.77 29.83
CA PRO A 11 -10.37 14.65 30.25
C PRO A 11 -9.52 15.68 29.51
N ALA A 12 -9.02 16.69 30.24
CA ALA A 12 -8.06 17.65 29.72
C ALA A 12 -6.70 16.96 29.58
N ILE A 13 -6.09 17.06 28.41
CA ILE A 13 -4.68 16.68 28.22
C ILE A 13 -3.88 17.80 28.91
N MET A 14 -3.37 17.52 30.11
CA MET A 14 -2.58 18.48 30.88
C MET A 14 -1.33 18.84 30.09
N VAL A 15 -1.26 20.09 29.62
CA VAL A 15 -0.05 20.67 29.03
C VAL A 15 0.94 20.88 30.17
N ASP A 16 1.98 20.06 30.21
CA ASP A 16 3.20 20.41 30.93
C ASP A 16 4.01 21.33 30.00
N GLU A 17 4.44 22.50 30.47
CA GLU A 17 5.17 23.49 29.67
C GLU A 17 6.52 22.93 29.13
N ALA A 18 6.94 21.76 29.63
CA ALA A 18 8.07 20.97 29.12
C ALA A 18 7.69 19.87 28.11
N ASP A 19 6.41 19.61 27.84
CA ASP A 19 5.95 18.47 27.03
C ASP A 19 5.89 18.82 25.53
N SER A 20 7.07 18.84 24.91
CA SER A 20 7.27 19.13 23.48
C SER A 20 6.90 17.98 22.55
N ARG A 21 5.94 17.11 22.91
CA ARG A 21 5.78 15.79 22.25
C ARG A 21 5.45 15.92 20.77
N GLU A 22 6.46 15.70 19.95
CA GLU A 22 6.30 15.52 18.50
C GLU A 22 5.62 14.20 18.16
N GLU A 23 5.60 13.23 19.09
CA GLU A 23 4.93 11.95 18.91
C GLU A 23 3.93 11.66 20.04
N LEU A 24 2.71 11.28 19.66
CA LEU A 24 1.67 10.84 20.57
C LEU A 24 1.14 9.48 20.15
N ARG A 25 1.21 8.50 21.06
CA ARG A 25 0.65 7.15 20.86
C ARG A 25 -0.41 6.90 21.90
N LEU A 26 -1.64 6.66 21.47
CA LEU A 26 -2.79 6.46 22.35
C LEU A 26 -3.36 5.08 22.08
N GLY A 27 -3.06 4.12 22.96
CA GLY A 27 -3.64 2.77 22.91
C GLY A 27 -4.88 2.62 23.80
N ARG A 28 -5.54 1.45 23.73
CA ARG A 28 -6.80 1.13 24.43
C ARG A 28 -6.82 1.40 25.93
N ARG A 29 -5.66 1.35 26.57
CA ARG A 29 -5.49 1.55 28.02
C ARG A 29 -5.13 2.98 28.41
N SER A 30 -5.01 3.89 27.44
CA SER A 30 -4.78 5.30 27.74
C SER A 30 -6.02 5.88 28.43
N ALA A 31 -5.83 6.42 29.63
CA ALA A 31 -6.87 7.13 30.38
C ALA A 31 -7.40 8.36 29.62
N GLU A 32 -6.65 8.83 28.61
CA GLU A 32 -6.94 10.02 27.79
C GLU A 32 -7.87 9.70 26.60
N PHE A 33 -8.03 8.43 26.22
CA PHE A 33 -8.59 8.09 24.91
C PHE A 33 -10.04 7.58 24.92
N GLN A 34 -10.53 6.95 26.00
CA GLN A 34 -11.91 6.40 26.16
C GLN A 34 -12.55 5.72 24.91
N GLY A 35 -11.76 5.33 23.90
CA GLY A 35 -12.26 4.83 22.62
C GLY A 35 -12.97 5.86 21.72
N SER A 36 -12.87 7.17 22.00
CA SER A 36 -13.51 8.21 21.18
C SER A 36 -12.62 9.43 20.97
N LEU A 37 -12.38 9.76 19.69
CA LEU A 37 -11.71 11.00 19.28
C LEU A 37 -12.44 12.27 19.73
N LYS A 38 -13.68 12.20 20.27
CA LYS A 38 -14.38 13.36 20.83
C LYS A 38 -13.62 14.06 21.96
N VAL A 39 -12.82 13.32 22.73
CA VAL A 39 -12.03 13.89 23.84
C VAL A 39 -10.75 14.54 23.29
N LEU A 40 -10.02 13.83 22.42
CA LEU A 40 -8.80 14.34 21.77
C LEU A 40 -9.07 15.57 20.91
N CYS A 41 -10.10 15.53 20.07
CA CYS A 41 -10.45 16.56 19.10
C CYS A 41 -11.42 17.62 19.68
N SER A 42 -11.29 17.93 20.98
CA SER A 42 -11.94 19.11 21.56
C SER A 42 -11.07 20.35 21.30
N LEU A 43 -11.69 21.52 21.11
CA LEU A 43 -10.96 22.78 20.87
C LEU A 43 -9.99 23.09 22.03
N ASP A 44 -10.32 22.65 23.24
CA ASP A 44 -9.53 22.88 24.45
C ASP A 44 -8.18 22.13 24.43
N ASN A 45 -8.08 21.02 23.68
CA ASN A 45 -6.86 20.22 23.58
C ASN A 45 -5.96 20.65 22.40
N LEU A 46 -6.40 21.57 21.54
CA LEU A 46 -5.61 22.01 20.36
C LEU A 46 -4.22 22.57 20.68
N PRO A 47 -4.04 23.40 21.74
CA PRO A 47 -2.71 23.89 22.09
C PRO A 47 -1.71 22.78 22.39
N ALA A 48 -2.17 21.63 22.90
CA ALA A 48 -1.32 20.48 23.20
C ALA A 48 -0.77 19.78 21.94
N PHE A 49 -1.36 20.03 20.76
CA PHE A 49 -0.93 19.44 19.48
C PHE A 49 -0.08 20.37 18.62
N GLY A 50 0.29 21.55 19.14
CA GLY A 50 1.03 22.57 18.37
C GLY A 50 2.34 22.07 17.74
N ASN A 51 2.99 21.09 18.37
CA ASN A 51 4.23 20.47 17.88
C ASN A 51 4.05 19.03 17.39
N LEU A 52 2.82 18.51 17.37
CA LEU A 52 2.56 17.09 17.08
C LEU A 52 2.87 16.76 15.62
N ARG A 53 3.89 15.92 15.39
CA ARG A 53 4.31 15.42 14.07
C ARG A 53 3.79 14.02 13.78
N ARG A 54 3.61 13.18 14.81
CA ARG A 54 3.13 11.80 14.67
C ARG A 54 2.02 11.53 15.67
N LEU A 55 0.87 11.10 15.17
CA LEU A 55 -0.23 10.59 15.97
C LEU A 55 -0.47 9.12 15.62
N SER A 56 -0.33 8.23 16.59
CA SER A 56 -0.73 6.83 16.44
C SER A 56 -1.90 6.52 17.37
N LEU A 57 -3.00 6.10 16.75
CA LEU A 57 -4.20 5.51 17.34
C LEU A 57 -4.25 4.02 16.97
N TYR A 58 -3.08 3.39 16.78
CA TYR A 58 -2.94 1.98 16.46
C TYR A 58 -3.55 1.06 17.52
N ASP A 59 -4.12 -0.05 17.07
CA ASP A 59 -4.66 -1.13 17.90
C ASP A 59 -5.68 -0.61 18.93
N ASN A 60 -6.70 0.07 18.41
CA ASN A 60 -7.80 0.60 19.20
C ASN A 60 -9.13 -0.05 18.78
N GLN A 61 -10.24 0.57 19.17
CA GLN A 61 -11.59 0.13 18.86
C GLN A 61 -12.37 1.25 18.14
N LEU A 62 -11.66 2.14 17.44
CA LEU A 62 -12.25 3.27 16.74
C LEU A 62 -13.16 2.77 15.62
N ARG A 63 -14.37 3.31 15.56
CA ARG A 63 -15.31 3.12 14.45
C ARG A 63 -15.38 4.31 13.51
N SER A 64 -14.89 5.47 13.97
CA SER A 64 -14.86 6.71 13.20
C SER A 64 -13.70 7.58 13.71
N VAL A 65 -13.18 8.42 12.81
CA VAL A 65 -12.23 9.50 13.11
C VAL A 65 -12.81 10.88 12.79
N ASP A 66 -14.12 11.05 12.89
CA ASP A 66 -14.77 12.34 12.66
C ASP A 66 -14.11 13.45 13.48
N ARG A 67 -14.03 14.65 12.87
CA ARG A 67 -13.32 15.83 13.39
C ARG A 67 -11.79 15.74 13.37
N ILE A 68 -11.19 14.74 12.74
CA ILE A 68 -9.71 14.70 12.56
C ILE A 68 -9.17 15.97 11.89
N GLY A 69 -9.97 16.66 11.08
CA GLY A 69 -9.63 17.95 10.47
C GLY A 69 -9.28 19.06 11.45
N ILE A 70 -9.58 18.92 12.76
CA ILE A 70 -9.10 19.85 13.79
C ILE A 70 -7.56 19.94 13.82
N LEU A 71 -6.88 18.88 13.37
CA LEU A 71 -5.42 18.82 13.29
C LEU A 71 -4.85 19.49 12.03
N ALA A 72 -5.67 20.12 11.18
CA ALA A 72 -5.24 20.72 9.92
C ALA A 72 -4.13 21.78 10.08
N ASN A 73 -4.12 22.49 11.21
CA ASN A 73 -3.14 23.54 11.51
C ASN A 73 -1.96 23.05 12.36
N THR A 74 -1.74 21.73 12.44
CA THR A 74 -0.62 21.13 13.18
C THR A 74 0.50 20.70 12.22
N PRO A 75 1.73 20.46 12.71
CA PRO A 75 2.80 19.89 11.89
C PRO A 75 2.66 18.38 11.67
N LEU A 76 1.47 17.80 11.87
CA LEU A 76 1.21 16.37 11.77
C LEU A 76 1.59 15.84 10.39
N ALA A 77 2.64 15.04 10.36
CA ALA A 77 3.20 14.40 9.19
C ALA A 77 2.84 12.92 9.12
N VAL A 78 2.60 12.26 10.25
CA VAL A 78 2.24 10.83 10.27
C VAL A 78 1.02 10.58 11.11
N LEU A 79 0.02 9.93 10.50
CA LEU A 79 -1.18 9.47 11.17
C LEU A 79 -1.31 7.97 11.01
N ASP A 80 -1.37 7.27 12.15
CA ASP A 80 -1.53 5.83 12.20
C ASP A 80 -2.86 5.46 12.88
N LEU A 81 -3.73 4.86 12.10
CA LEU A 81 -5.08 4.40 12.45
C LEU A 81 -5.20 2.87 12.32
N GLY A 82 -4.07 2.16 12.24
CA GLY A 82 -4.07 0.72 12.00
C GLY A 82 -4.76 -0.07 13.12
N TYR A 83 -5.29 -1.25 12.78
CA TYR A 83 -5.94 -2.16 13.73
C TYR A 83 -7.07 -1.51 14.52
N ASN A 84 -8.08 -1.03 13.79
CA ASN A 84 -9.30 -0.44 14.31
C ASN A 84 -10.53 -1.06 13.63
N HIS A 85 -11.70 -0.46 13.80
CA HIS A 85 -12.97 -0.88 13.19
C HIS A 85 -13.54 0.23 12.28
N LEU A 86 -12.68 1.01 11.62
CA LEU A 86 -13.09 2.12 10.77
C LEU A 86 -13.79 1.57 9.52
N THR A 87 -15.02 2.01 9.27
CA THR A 87 -15.78 1.66 8.06
C THR A 87 -15.63 2.71 6.95
N SER A 88 -15.24 3.93 7.31
CA SER A 88 -14.93 5.02 6.39
C SER A 88 -13.89 5.97 6.99
N LEU A 89 -13.28 6.79 6.12
CA LEU A 89 -12.52 7.97 6.54
C LEU A 89 -13.35 9.23 6.21
N PRO A 90 -13.41 10.22 7.11
CA PRO A 90 -14.11 11.47 6.88
C PRO A 90 -13.37 12.33 5.83
N ALA A 91 -14.11 13.15 5.07
CA ALA A 91 -13.54 14.01 4.04
C ALA A 91 -12.55 15.04 4.61
N GLU A 92 -12.70 15.37 5.89
CA GLU A 92 -11.84 16.24 6.68
C GLU A 92 -10.37 15.77 6.72
N ILE A 93 -10.08 14.49 6.41
CA ILE A 93 -8.70 14.01 6.28
C ILE A 93 -7.91 14.81 5.24
N GLY A 94 -8.58 15.30 4.19
CA GLY A 94 -7.99 16.12 3.14
C GLY A 94 -7.57 17.53 3.59
N ALA A 95 -7.92 17.93 4.82
CA ALA A 95 -7.46 19.18 5.43
C ALA A 95 -6.06 19.07 6.05
N LEU A 96 -5.54 17.86 6.26
CA LEU A 96 -4.23 17.63 6.89
C LEU A 96 -3.08 17.85 5.89
N LYS A 97 -2.86 19.09 5.45
CA LYS A 97 -1.93 19.42 4.35
C LYS A 97 -0.46 19.08 4.61
N ASN A 98 -0.09 18.83 5.87
CA ASN A 98 1.26 18.40 6.25
C ASN A 98 1.43 16.88 6.27
N LEU A 99 0.36 16.10 6.10
CA LEU A 99 0.40 14.65 6.21
C LEU A 99 1.23 14.03 5.08
N GLU A 100 2.24 13.26 5.48
CA GLU A 100 3.16 12.53 4.62
C GLU A 100 2.88 11.03 4.59
N GLU A 101 2.47 10.48 5.73
CA GLU A 101 2.19 9.04 5.87
C GLU A 101 0.83 8.82 6.53
N LEU A 102 0.00 8.01 5.90
CA LEU A 102 -1.27 7.56 6.45
C LEU A 102 -1.31 6.03 6.51
N TRP A 103 -1.43 5.51 7.73
CA TRP A 103 -1.53 4.07 7.99
C TRP A 103 -2.95 3.73 8.43
N VAL A 104 -3.66 2.88 7.69
CA VAL A 104 -5.04 2.47 7.99
C VAL A 104 -5.22 0.95 7.83
N THR A 105 -4.13 0.21 7.98
CA THR A 105 -4.07 -1.25 7.87
C THR A 105 -5.03 -1.92 8.85
N ASN A 106 -5.66 -3.05 8.48
CA ASN A 106 -6.54 -3.82 9.37
C ASN A 106 -7.71 -2.97 9.91
N ASN A 107 -8.58 -2.54 9.00
CA ASN A 107 -9.82 -1.84 9.27
C ASN A 107 -10.94 -2.45 8.40
N GLU A 108 -12.08 -1.78 8.29
CA GLU A 108 -13.25 -2.25 7.56
C GLU A 108 -13.66 -1.26 6.44
N LEU A 109 -12.71 -0.49 5.91
CA LEU A 109 -12.97 0.52 4.90
C LEU A 109 -13.50 -0.11 3.60
N GLU A 110 -14.61 0.39 3.08
CA GLU A 110 -15.14 -0.01 1.77
C GLU A 110 -14.76 0.96 0.65
N VAL A 111 -14.49 2.22 1.01
CA VAL A 111 -14.06 3.32 0.12
C VAL A 111 -13.07 4.24 0.84
N ILE A 112 -12.32 5.03 0.06
CA ILE A 112 -11.52 6.16 0.56
C ILE A 112 -12.08 7.49 0.03
N PRO A 113 -12.04 8.59 0.81
CA PRO A 113 -12.55 9.88 0.37
C PRO A 113 -11.62 10.51 -0.68
N GLU A 114 -12.18 11.11 -1.73
CA GLU A 114 -11.42 11.78 -2.79
C GLU A 114 -10.51 12.90 -2.27
N THR A 115 -10.91 13.57 -1.20
CA THR A 115 -10.14 14.64 -0.57
C THR A 115 -8.78 14.17 -0.02
N LEU A 116 -8.62 12.88 0.28
CA LEU A 116 -7.35 12.28 0.67
C LEU A 116 -6.31 12.36 -0.46
N LEU A 117 -6.76 12.25 -1.70
CA LEU A 117 -5.91 12.20 -2.88
C LEU A 117 -5.35 13.58 -3.25
N ALA A 118 -5.93 14.65 -2.71
CA ALA A 118 -5.47 16.02 -2.89
C ALA A 118 -4.44 16.48 -1.82
N LEU A 119 -3.89 15.55 -1.02
CA LEU A 119 -2.88 15.89 -0.01
C LEU A 119 -1.51 16.10 -0.66
N PRO A 120 -0.91 17.29 -0.56
CA PRO A 120 0.26 17.68 -1.36
C PRO A 120 1.58 17.06 -0.91
N LYS A 121 1.60 16.37 0.23
CA LYS A 121 2.81 15.76 0.80
C LYS A 121 2.68 14.25 1.04
N LEU A 122 1.50 13.67 0.77
CA LEU A 122 1.23 12.27 1.07
C LEU A 122 2.10 11.37 0.18
N ARG A 123 3.11 10.76 0.78
CA ARG A 123 4.07 9.86 0.11
C ARG A 123 3.79 8.39 0.38
N LEU A 124 3.16 8.06 1.51
CA LEU A 124 2.82 6.69 1.88
C LEU A 124 1.35 6.58 2.26
N LEU A 125 0.64 5.67 1.58
CA LEU A 125 -0.74 5.32 1.89
C LEU A 125 -0.86 3.79 2.10
N GLN A 126 -1.09 3.41 3.36
CA GLN A 126 -1.27 2.03 3.77
C GLN A 126 -2.75 1.72 3.99
N LEU A 127 -3.33 0.89 3.12
CA LEU A 127 -4.76 0.49 3.15
C LEU A 127 -4.95 -1.03 3.18
N SER A 128 -3.92 -1.80 3.51
CA SER A 128 -3.97 -3.27 3.47
C SER A 128 -4.91 -3.85 4.51
N ASN A 129 -5.49 -5.02 4.20
CA ASN A 129 -6.44 -5.71 5.08
C ASN A 129 -7.65 -4.82 5.41
N ASN A 130 -8.33 -4.34 4.37
CA ASN A 130 -9.60 -3.61 4.46
C ASN A 130 -10.66 -4.33 3.60
N LYS A 131 -11.79 -3.65 3.32
CA LYS A 131 -12.88 -4.18 2.51
C LYS A 131 -13.06 -3.38 1.21
N LEU A 132 -12.02 -2.68 0.74
CA LEU A 132 -12.12 -1.76 -0.40
C LEU A 132 -12.58 -2.52 -1.64
N THR A 133 -13.68 -2.06 -2.24
CA THR A 133 -14.24 -2.65 -3.47
C THR A 133 -13.88 -1.84 -4.71
N THR A 134 -13.66 -0.54 -4.53
CA THR A 134 -13.27 0.41 -5.58
C THR A 134 -12.21 1.39 -5.08
N LEU A 135 -11.57 2.07 -6.03
CA LEU A 135 -10.72 3.23 -5.78
C LEU A 135 -11.34 4.43 -6.50
N PRO A 136 -11.18 5.66 -5.98
CA PRO A 136 -11.69 6.85 -6.65
C PRO A 136 -11.13 7.01 -8.07
N ALA A 137 -11.96 7.53 -8.98
CA ALA A 137 -11.57 7.73 -10.37
C ALA A 137 -10.42 8.74 -10.52
N ASN A 138 -10.25 9.64 -9.55
CA ASN A 138 -9.19 10.63 -9.49
C ASN A 138 -7.98 10.19 -8.65
N LEU A 139 -7.73 8.87 -8.50
CA LEU A 139 -6.55 8.33 -7.81
C LEU A 139 -5.24 9.01 -8.24
N GLY A 140 -5.13 9.36 -9.52
CA GLY A 140 -4.00 10.06 -10.12
C GLY A 140 -3.69 11.46 -9.55
N ASP A 141 -4.63 12.08 -8.82
CA ASP A 141 -4.40 13.38 -8.17
C ASP A 141 -3.36 13.30 -7.04
N ALA A 142 -3.12 12.11 -6.50
CA ALA A 142 -2.13 11.84 -5.44
C ALA A 142 -0.68 11.86 -5.97
N SER A 143 -0.31 12.93 -6.67
CA SER A 143 0.96 13.13 -7.38
C SER A 143 2.24 12.96 -6.54
N SER A 144 2.16 13.10 -5.22
CA SER A 144 3.30 12.91 -4.31
C SER A 144 3.47 11.48 -3.81
N LEU A 145 2.53 10.58 -4.14
CA LEU A 145 2.49 9.23 -3.59
C LEU A 145 3.62 8.38 -4.15
N GLN A 146 4.41 7.80 -3.25
CA GLN A 146 5.55 6.93 -3.56
C GLN A 146 5.25 5.47 -3.23
N VAL A 147 4.45 5.23 -2.18
CA VAL A 147 4.08 3.88 -1.74
C VAL A 147 2.56 3.80 -1.59
N LEU A 148 1.95 2.86 -2.30
CA LEU A 148 0.53 2.54 -2.20
C LEU A 148 0.35 1.06 -1.91
N SER A 149 -0.09 0.74 -0.69
CA SER A 149 -0.39 -0.63 -0.28
C SER A 149 -1.89 -0.84 -0.17
N LEU A 150 -2.41 -1.77 -0.97
CA LEU A 150 -3.83 -2.12 -1.10
C LEU A 150 -4.04 -3.64 -0.94
N ASP A 151 -3.07 -4.37 -0.39
CA ASP A 151 -3.17 -5.82 -0.33
C ASP A 151 -4.29 -6.33 0.60
N ASN A 152 -4.83 -7.50 0.27
CA ASN A 152 -5.93 -8.14 1.00
C ASN A 152 -7.16 -7.22 1.12
N ASN A 153 -7.63 -6.74 -0.02
CA ASN A 153 -8.89 -6.00 -0.18
C ASN A 153 -9.83 -6.78 -1.11
N LYS A 154 -10.88 -6.13 -1.63
CA LYS A 154 -11.87 -6.72 -2.54
C LYS A 154 -11.90 -6.01 -3.88
N LEU A 155 -10.80 -5.39 -4.30
CA LEU A 155 -10.74 -4.62 -5.53
C LEU A 155 -10.94 -5.53 -6.74
N ALA A 156 -11.91 -5.19 -7.58
CA ALA A 156 -12.12 -5.87 -8.87
C ALA A 156 -11.42 -5.15 -10.04
N VAL A 157 -11.23 -3.83 -9.92
CA VAL A 157 -10.63 -2.97 -10.96
C VAL A 157 -9.72 -1.93 -10.32
N VAL A 158 -8.66 -1.54 -11.03
CA VAL A 158 -7.82 -0.37 -10.72
C VAL A 158 -8.13 0.72 -11.75
N PRO A 159 -8.39 1.99 -11.33
CA PRO A 159 -8.77 3.05 -12.25
C PRO A 159 -7.62 3.44 -13.19
N GLN A 160 -7.96 3.93 -14.38
CA GLN A 160 -6.96 4.37 -15.38
C GLN A 160 -6.09 5.53 -14.89
N SER A 161 -6.55 6.30 -13.91
CA SER A 161 -5.76 7.39 -13.32
C SER A 161 -4.56 6.90 -12.51
N ILE A 162 -4.44 5.59 -12.21
CA ILE A 162 -3.23 5.04 -11.58
C ILE A 162 -1.96 5.42 -12.35
N GLY A 163 -2.02 5.45 -13.69
CA GLY A 163 -0.89 5.80 -14.54
C GLY A 163 -0.41 7.25 -14.43
N GLN A 164 -1.10 8.10 -13.66
CA GLN A 164 -0.70 9.49 -13.41
C GLN A 164 0.18 9.64 -12.16
N LEU A 165 0.34 8.58 -11.35
CA LEU A 165 1.16 8.58 -10.15
C LEU A 165 2.66 8.48 -10.49
N SER A 166 3.21 9.53 -11.10
CA SER A 166 4.58 9.55 -11.63
C SER A 166 5.68 9.34 -10.58
N ALA A 167 5.39 9.64 -9.31
CA ALA A 167 6.29 9.43 -8.17
C ALA A 167 6.21 8.02 -7.55
N LEU A 168 5.28 7.16 -8.00
CA LEU A 168 5.02 5.86 -7.37
C LEU A 168 6.18 4.89 -7.60
N VAL A 169 6.75 4.41 -6.51
CA VAL A 169 7.88 3.47 -6.45
C VAL A 169 7.40 2.05 -6.12
N GLU A 170 6.41 1.94 -5.23
CA GLU A 170 5.86 0.65 -4.80
C GLU A 170 4.33 0.64 -4.89
N LEU A 171 3.81 -0.35 -5.60
CA LEU A 171 2.39 -0.65 -5.69
C LEU A 171 2.12 -2.09 -5.28
N ASN A 172 1.35 -2.27 -4.21
CA ASN A 172 0.96 -3.58 -3.72
C ASN A 172 -0.56 -3.78 -3.83
N LEU A 173 -0.97 -4.63 -4.76
CA LEU A 173 -2.35 -5.04 -5.05
C LEU A 173 -2.60 -6.53 -4.72
N ARG A 174 -1.69 -7.17 -3.97
CA ARG A 174 -1.78 -8.60 -3.63
C ARG A 174 -3.13 -8.96 -3.01
N GLY A 175 -3.66 -10.14 -3.29
CA GLY A 175 -4.80 -10.67 -2.53
C GLY A 175 -6.09 -9.87 -2.75
N ASN A 176 -6.34 -9.45 -3.99
CA ASN A 176 -7.57 -8.77 -4.40
C ASN A 176 -8.38 -9.68 -5.36
N GLN A 177 -9.38 -9.12 -6.04
CA GLN A 177 -10.24 -9.82 -7.00
C GLN A 177 -10.03 -9.32 -8.42
N LEU A 178 -8.81 -8.82 -8.73
CA LEU A 178 -8.51 -8.21 -10.02
C LEU A 178 -8.53 -9.25 -11.13
N THR A 179 -9.28 -8.97 -12.19
CA THR A 179 -9.32 -9.77 -13.42
C THR A 179 -8.42 -9.20 -14.53
N GLU A 180 -8.15 -7.90 -14.47
CA GLU A 180 -7.27 -7.18 -15.39
C GLU A 180 -6.50 -6.05 -14.69
N LEU A 181 -5.44 -5.56 -15.34
CA LEU A 181 -4.72 -4.35 -14.96
C LEU A 181 -4.92 -3.28 -16.04
N PRO A 182 -5.10 -2.00 -15.67
CA PRO A 182 -5.34 -0.93 -16.64
C PRO A 182 -4.11 -0.68 -17.52
N PRO A 183 -4.25 -0.42 -18.84
CA PRO A 183 -3.12 -0.14 -19.72
C PRO A 183 -2.25 1.06 -19.28
N SER A 184 -2.87 2.05 -18.63
CA SER A 184 -2.18 3.20 -18.03
C SER A 184 -1.12 2.83 -16.97
N LEU A 185 -1.17 1.63 -16.39
CA LEU A 185 -0.16 1.17 -15.44
C LEU A 185 1.26 1.23 -16.02
N GLY A 186 1.41 1.05 -17.33
CA GLY A 186 2.68 1.17 -18.05
C GLY A 186 3.31 2.58 -18.02
N ASN A 187 2.56 3.60 -17.60
CA ASN A 187 3.05 4.98 -17.50
C ASN A 187 3.81 5.26 -16.19
N LEU A 188 3.85 4.31 -15.25
CA LEU A 188 4.50 4.46 -13.95
C LEU A 188 6.03 4.33 -14.07
N ALA A 189 6.68 5.33 -14.64
CA ALA A 189 8.11 5.31 -14.95
C ALA A 189 9.03 5.09 -13.74
N SER A 190 8.60 5.50 -12.54
CA SER A 190 9.35 5.35 -11.28
C SER A 190 9.09 4.03 -10.55
N LEU A 191 8.15 3.20 -11.03
CA LEU A 191 7.73 2.01 -10.31
C LEU A 191 8.84 0.96 -10.28
N GLU A 192 9.27 0.59 -9.09
CA GLU A 192 10.29 -0.42 -8.85
C GLU A 192 9.70 -1.75 -8.40
N ILE A 193 8.60 -1.73 -7.64
CA ILE A 193 8.00 -2.92 -7.06
C ILE A 193 6.52 -2.96 -7.39
N LEU A 194 6.11 -4.02 -8.09
CA LEU A 194 4.71 -4.30 -8.41
C LEU A 194 4.31 -5.67 -7.85
N SER A 195 3.37 -5.68 -6.91
CA SER A 195 2.77 -6.91 -6.38
C SER A 195 1.32 -7.04 -6.83
N VAL A 196 1.02 -8.05 -7.66
CA VAL A 196 -0.33 -8.40 -8.13
C VAL A 196 -0.65 -9.87 -7.87
N ASN A 197 0.16 -10.54 -7.04
CA ASN A 197 -0.01 -11.95 -6.72
C ASN A 197 -1.32 -12.23 -5.97
N SER A 198 -1.82 -13.46 -6.09
CA SER A 198 -3.08 -13.88 -5.47
C SER A 198 -4.28 -13.04 -5.92
N ASN A 199 -4.45 -12.85 -7.23
CA ASN A 199 -5.60 -12.23 -7.87
C ASN A 199 -6.25 -13.23 -8.87
N GLN A 200 -7.10 -12.75 -9.77
CA GLN A 200 -7.78 -13.54 -10.80
C GLN A 200 -7.29 -13.20 -12.22
N LEU A 201 -6.06 -12.67 -12.33
CA LEU A 201 -5.48 -12.23 -13.60
C LEU A 201 -5.23 -13.42 -14.53
N THR A 202 -5.80 -13.40 -15.73
CA THR A 202 -5.56 -14.42 -16.77
C THR A 202 -4.41 -14.05 -17.71
N ALA A 203 -4.06 -12.76 -17.75
CA ALA A 203 -2.93 -12.21 -18.48
C ALA A 203 -2.42 -10.95 -17.76
N LEU A 204 -1.19 -10.55 -18.06
CA LEU A 204 -0.71 -9.21 -17.74
C LEU A 204 -0.65 -8.38 -19.03
N PRO A 205 -0.97 -7.08 -18.98
CA PRO A 205 -1.02 -6.24 -20.18
C PRO A 205 0.38 -5.98 -20.74
N VAL A 206 0.47 -5.88 -22.07
CA VAL A 206 1.74 -5.59 -22.77
C VAL A 206 2.35 -4.25 -22.34
N CYS A 207 1.54 -3.31 -21.85
CA CYS A 207 2.01 -2.01 -21.37
C CYS A 207 2.98 -2.10 -20.18
N LEU A 208 3.07 -3.23 -19.46
CA LEU A 208 4.08 -3.41 -18.41
C LEU A 208 5.51 -3.31 -18.96
N ASP A 209 5.69 -3.50 -20.28
CA ASP A 209 6.94 -3.24 -20.99
C ASP A 209 7.43 -1.78 -20.82
N GLY A 210 6.53 -0.84 -20.52
CA GLY A 210 6.85 0.58 -20.24
C GLY A 210 7.44 0.86 -18.86
N LEU A 211 7.46 -0.12 -17.94
CA LEU A 211 7.95 0.05 -16.57
C LEU A 211 9.48 0.01 -16.50
N ALA A 212 10.13 1.06 -16.98
CA ALA A 212 11.59 1.13 -17.14
C ALA A 212 12.37 0.90 -15.84
N SER A 213 11.83 1.31 -14.68
CA SER A 213 12.47 1.20 -13.37
C SER A 213 12.15 -0.09 -12.61
N LEU A 214 11.31 -0.98 -13.15
CA LEU A 214 10.80 -2.15 -12.41
C LEU A 214 11.93 -3.08 -11.99
N LYS A 215 12.03 -3.41 -10.70
CA LYS A 215 13.03 -4.35 -10.15
C LYS A 215 12.38 -5.65 -9.71
N ALA A 216 11.12 -5.61 -9.28
CA ALA A 216 10.39 -6.78 -8.82
C ALA A 216 8.93 -6.80 -9.30
N LEU A 217 8.52 -7.95 -9.83
CA LEU A 217 7.14 -8.27 -10.19
C LEU A 217 6.70 -9.56 -9.48
N PHE A 218 5.71 -9.46 -8.60
CA PHE A 218 5.09 -10.61 -7.97
C PHE A 218 3.70 -10.85 -8.58
N ALA A 219 3.56 -11.91 -9.36
CA ALA A 219 2.32 -12.27 -10.06
C ALA A 219 1.86 -13.71 -9.76
N ASN A 220 2.49 -14.37 -8.80
CA ASN A 220 2.21 -15.75 -8.41
C ASN A 220 0.77 -15.96 -7.91
N GLY A 221 0.25 -17.17 -8.04
CA GLY A 221 -1.11 -17.50 -7.60
C GLY A 221 -2.21 -16.78 -8.39
N ASN A 222 -1.94 -16.45 -9.66
CA ASN A 222 -2.93 -15.97 -10.63
C ASN A 222 -3.13 -17.02 -11.73
N PRO A 223 -4.29 -17.10 -12.38
CA PRO A 223 -4.53 -17.98 -13.53
C PRO A 223 -3.86 -17.51 -14.84
N ILE A 224 -2.71 -16.84 -14.79
CA ILE A 224 -1.94 -16.34 -15.94
C ILE A 224 -1.46 -17.52 -16.78
N SER A 225 -1.85 -17.58 -18.05
CA SER A 225 -1.54 -18.71 -18.95
C SER A 225 -0.42 -18.43 -19.94
N HIS A 226 -0.10 -17.17 -20.19
CA HIS A 226 0.87 -16.76 -21.20
C HIS A 226 1.94 -15.84 -20.58
N TRP A 227 3.14 -15.90 -21.14
CA TRP A 227 4.21 -14.96 -20.80
C TRP A 227 3.84 -13.53 -21.24
N PRO A 228 4.05 -12.50 -20.41
CA PRO A 228 3.68 -11.13 -20.77
C PRO A 228 4.75 -10.43 -21.60
N GLY A 229 4.30 -9.80 -22.69
CA GLY A 229 5.11 -8.88 -23.51
C GLY A 229 6.34 -9.49 -24.15
N THR A 230 6.98 -8.73 -25.04
CA THR A 230 8.31 -9.07 -25.58
C THR A 230 9.40 -8.29 -24.84
N ALA A 231 9.12 -7.14 -24.22
CA ALA A 231 10.18 -6.33 -23.62
C ALA A 231 10.72 -6.91 -22.30
N PHE A 232 9.93 -7.68 -21.55
CA PHE A 232 10.48 -8.51 -20.45
C PHE A 232 11.59 -9.43 -20.95
N ALA A 233 11.51 -9.91 -22.19
CA ALA A 233 12.50 -10.81 -22.79
C ALA A 233 13.70 -10.11 -23.43
N THR A 234 13.64 -8.79 -23.65
CA THR A 234 14.72 -8.01 -24.26
C THR A 234 15.36 -7.00 -23.30
N ARG A 235 15.05 -7.10 -22.01
CA ARG A 235 15.60 -6.18 -21.01
C ARG A 235 17.11 -6.41 -20.86
N ASP A 236 17.89 -5.37 -21.10
CA ASP A 236 19.35 -5.42 -21.04
C ASP A 236 19.84 -5.39 -19.59
N ALA A 237 20.95 -6.09 -19.31
CA ALA A 237 21.62 -6.12 -18.01
C ALA A 237 22.01 -4.72 -17.50
N ALA A 238 22.21 -3.76 -18.41
CA ALA A 238 22.45 -2.36 -18.07
C ALA A 238 21.27 -1.66 -17.34
N GLN A 239 20.06 -2.21 -17.44
CA GLN A 239 18.85 -1.68 -16.78
C GLN A 239 18.62 -2.25 -15.37
N GLY A 240 19.58 -3.04 -14.88
CA GLY A 240 19.50 -3.66 -13.55
C GLY A 240 18.76 -4.99 -13.55
N ALA A 241 19.00 -5.73 -12.46
CA ALA A 241 18.46 -7.07 -12.28
C ALA A 241 16.94 -7.02 -12.04
N LEU A 242 16.18 -7.80 -12.82
CA LEU A 242 14.73 -7.97 -12.65
C LEU A 242 14.43 -9.30 -11.95
N ARG A 243 13.50 -9.25 -11.00
CA ARG A 243 12.96 -10.40 -10.28
C ARG A 243 11.50 -10.58 -10.63
N VAL A 244 11.13 -11.76 -11.13
CA VAL A 244 9.75 -12.06 -11.48
C VAL A 244 9.29 -13.33 -10.79
N ASN A 245 8.15 -13.28 -10.13
CA ASN A 245 7.54 -14.45 -9.50
C ASN A 245 6.23 -14.80 -10.20
N PHE A 246 6.25 -15.89 -10.96
CA PHE A 246 5.11 -16.52 -11.62
C PHE A 246 4.78 -17.89 -11.02
N ALA A 247 5.20 -18.16 -9.78
CA ALA A 247 4.85 -19.42 -9.11
C ALA A 247 3.34 -19.68 -9.11
N CYS A 248 2.94 -20.93 -9.24
CA CYS A 248 1.53 -21.35 -9.21
C CYS A 248 0.64 -20.59 -10.22
N THR A 249 1.20 -20.21 -11.37
CA THR A 249 0.45 -19.73 -12.54
C THR A 249 0.18 -20.86 -13.53
N LYS A 250 -0.53 -20.58 -14.63
CA LYS A 250 -0.83 -21.52 -15.71
C LYS A 250 0.14 -21.44 -16.89
N ILE A 251 1.28 -20.76 -16.73
CA ILE A 251 2.30 -20.61 -17.79
C ILE A 251 2.83 -22.00 -18.19
N ALA A 252 2.60 -22.37 -19.44
CA ALA A 252 3.07 -23.63 -20.02
C ALA A 252 4.31 -23.47 -20.89
N GLU A 253 4.54 -22.27 -21.43
CA GLU A 253 5.63 -21.97 -22.34
C GLU A 253 6.35 -20.69 -21.88
N VAL A 254 7.68 -20.74 -21.95
CA VAL A 254 8.56 -19.61 -21.62
C VAL A 254 9.35 -19.29 -22.88
N PRO A 255 9.48 -17.99 -23.27
CA PRO A 255 10.27 -17.61 -24.43
C PRO A 255 11.70 -18.17 -24.35
N SER A 256 12.21 -18.70 -25.46
CA SER A 256 13.55 -19.32 -25.50
C SER A 256 14.66 -18.38 -25.06
N ALA A 257 14.53 -17.08 -25.37
CA ALA A 257 15.44 -16.03 -24.90
C ALA A 257 15.50 -15.93 -23.37
N ILE A 258 14.34 -15.99 -22.68
CA ILE A 258 14.29 -16.01 -21.22
C ILE A 258 14.91 -17.30 -20.70
N ALA A 259 14.53 -18.45 -21.27
CA ALA A 259 15.00 -19.75 -20.82
C ALA A 259 16.53 -19.91 -20.90
N SER A 260 17.18 -19.22 -21.85
CA SER A 260 18.64 -19.27 -22.03
C SER A 260 19.41 -18.19 -21.27
N THR A 261 18.79 -17.05 -20.95
CA THR A 261 19.50 -15.89 -20.37
C THR A 261 19.16 -15.61 -18.91
N TRP A 262 18.03 -16.08 -18.40
CA TRP A 262 17.60 -15.84 -17.03
C TRP A 262 17.88 -17.03 -16.12
N HIS A 263 18.01 -16.76 -14.82
CA HIS A 263 17.94 -17.80 -13.80
C HIS A 263 16.48 -18.25 -13.62
N VAL A 264 16.14 -19.37 -14.25
CA VAL A 264 14.81 -19.98 -14.18
C VAL A 264 14.73 -20.96 -13.00
N LEU A 265 13.94 -20.63 -12.00
CA LEU A 265 13.76 -21.43 -10.78
C LEU A 265 12.42 -22.17 -10.82
N THR A 266 12.47 -23.50 -10.88
CA THR A 266 11.28 -24.37 -11.05
C THR A 266 11.02 -25.30 -9.87
N GLN A 267 11.98 -25.37 -8.94
CA GLN A 267 11.93 -26.19 -7.74
C GLN A 267 10.89 -25.66 -6.73
N LEU A 268 10.38 -26.55 -5.88
CA LEU A 268 9.41 -26.19 -4.82
C LEU A 268 10.07 -25.40 -3.69
N HIS A 269 11.30 -25.76 -3.33
CA HIS A 269 12.05 -25.05 -2.29
C HIS A 269 12.98 -24.05 -2.95
N ILE A 270 12.58 -22.78 -2.93
CA ILE A 270 13.38 -21.65 -3.43
C ILE A 270 13.84 -20.85 -2.22
N THR A 271 15.15 -20.67 -2.10
CA THR A 271 15.78 -19.95 -0.99
C THR A 271 16.00 -18.48 -1.35
N GLU A 272 16.27 -17.64 -0.35
CA GLU A 272 16.68 -16.25 -0.59
C GLU A 272 18.00 -16.17 -1.39
N THR A 273 18.90 -17.14 -1.21
CA THR A 273 20.13 -17.23 -2.00
C THR A 273 19.85 -17.49 -3.48
N ASP A 274 18.81 -18.27 -3.81
CA ASP A 274 18.43 -18.51 -5.21
C ASP A 274 17.90 -17.24 -5.88
N THR A 275 17.17 -16.40 -5.13
CA THR A 275 16.55 -15.17 -5.65
C THR A 275 17.52 -13.99 -5.72
N LYS A 276 18.70 -14.08 -5.08
CA LYS A 276 19.73 -13.04 -5.09
C LYS A 276 20.84 -13.24 -6.13
N LYS A 277 20.74 -14.24 -7.01
CA LYS A 277 21.72 -14.45 -8.09
C LYS A 277 21.84 -13.23 -9.01
N ASP A 278 23.03 -12.97 -9.53
CA ASP A 278 23.26 -11.88 -10.49
C ASP A 278 22.41 -12.03 -11.77
N GLY A 279 22.14 -10.94 -12.47
CA GLY A 279 21.27 -10.96 -13.66
C GLY A 279 19.79 -11.15 -13.31
N HIS A 280 18.97 -11.56 -14.27
CA HIS A 280 17.52 -11.70 -14.10
C HIS A 280 17.14 -13.05 -13.49
N VAL A 281 16.10 -13.08 -12.66
CA VAL A 281 15.57 -14.31 -12.03
C VAL A 281 14.08 -14.39 -12.28
N VAL A 282 13.61 -15.56 -12.71
CA VAL A 282 12.18 -15.90 -12.77
C VAL A 282 11.87 -17.14 -11.95
N ILE A 283 10.85 -17.05 -11.12
CA ILE A 283 10.30 -18.17 -10.37
C ILE A 283 9.07 -18.72 -11.12
N LEU A 284 9.11 -19.99 -11.48
CA LEU A 284 8.04 -20.73 -12.17
C LEU A 284 7.62 -22.00 -11.40
N SER A 285 7.93 -22.07 -10.11
CA SER A 285 7.56 -23.20 -9.26
C SER A 285 6.05 -23.47 -9.31
N GLY A 286 5.65 -24.73 -9.50
CA GLY A 286 4.23 -25.11 -9.56
C GLY A 286 3.48 -24.72 -10.84
N THR A 287 4.19 -24.29 -11.90
CA THR A 287 3.58 -24.04 -13.22
C THR A 287 3.59 -25.31 -14.10
N PRO A 288 2.74 -25.37 -15.16
CA PRO A 288 2.83 -26.41 -16.17
C PRO A 288 4.22 -26.51 -16.83
N TYR A 289 4.89 -25.37 -17.08
CA TYR A 289 6.26 -25.34 -17.60
C TYR A 289 7.25 -26.08 -16.69
N ALA A 290 7.22 -25.80 -15.39
CA ALA A 290 8.07 -26.47 -14.41
C ALA A 290 7.80 -27.99 -14.33
N ALA A 291 6.55 -28.42 -14.54
CA ALA A 291 6.20 -29.83 -14.55
C ALA A 291 6.74 -30.59 -15.77
N GLN A 292 6.89 -29.93 -16.92
CA GLN A 292 7.47 -30.53 -18.13
C GLN A 292 8.97 -30.79 -17.95
N LEU A 293 9.71 -29.85 -17.34
CA LEU A 293 11.15 -29.98 -17.12
C LEU A 293 11.51 -31.10 -16.14
N LYS A 294 10.63 -31.49 -15.21
CA LYS A 294 10.87 -32.61 -14.28
C LYS A 294 10.74 -33.99 -14.93
N LYS A 295 10.17 -34.08 -16.13
CA LYS A 295 9.97 -35.36 -16.85
C LYS A 295 11.18 -35.77 -17.69
N HIS A 296 12.18 -34.90 -17.78
CA HIS A 296 13.43 -35.10 -18.51
C HIS A 296 14.61 -35.09 -17.55
#